data_AF-A0A2V6CCF6-F1
#
_entry.id   AF-A0A2V6CCF6-F1
#
_cell.length_a   1.000
_cell.length_b   1.000
_cell.length_c   1.000
_cell.angle_alpha   90.00
_cell.angle_beta   90.00
_cell.angle_gamma   90.00
#
_symmetry.space_group_name_H-M   'P 1'
#
loop_
_entity.id
_entity.type
_entity.pdbx_description
1 polymer ?
#
loop_
_entity_poly.entity_id
_entity_poly.type
_entity_poly.pdbx_seq_one_letter_code
_entity_poly.pdbx_strand_id
1 'polypeptide(L)'
;MPLLASAAEANTKSESFYVANRQPLAPSAFIKLPIGSIKPKGWLRHQLELEADGMTGHLEEISKWCKFEDSAWASSDGQGKFGWEELPYWLKGYGDLGYVLNDERIIKEARKWIDAV
;
A
#
# COMPACT_ATOMS: atom_id res chain seq x y z
N MET A 1 34.62 34.28 -11.59
CA MET A 1 33.23 33.75 -11.50
C MET A 1 33.34 32.23 -11.55
N PRO A 2 33.25 31.51 -10.43
CA PRO A 2 33.23 30.05 -10.49
C PRO A 2 31.87 29.59 -10.99
N LEU A 3 31.87 28.72 -12.01
CA LEU A 3 30.70 27.98 -12.47
C LEU A 3 30.18 27.11 -11.32
N LEU A 4 28.91 27.28 -10.96
CA LEU A 4 28.18 26.32 -10.14
C LEU A 4 28.12 24.99 -10.90
N ALA A 5 28.70 23.95 -10.34
CA ALA A 5 28.51 22.59 -10.83
C ALA A 5 27.01 22.25 -10.82
N SER A 6 26.51 21.75 -11.95
CA SER A 6 25.14 21.27 -12.10
C SER A 6 24.89 20.12 -11.11
N ALA A 7 23.86 20.24 -10.29
CA ALA A 7 23.43 19.21 -9.33
C ALA A 7 22.87 17.93 -10.01
N ALA A 8 23.12 17.73 -11.31
CA ALA A 8 22.59 16.63 -12.10
C ALA A 8 23.44 15.34 -12.02
N GLU A 9 24.64 15.39 -11.45
CA GLU A 9 25.56 14.24 -11.43
C GLU A 9 25.63 13.56 -10.06
N ALA A 10 24.49 13.03 -9.59
CA ALA A 10 24.52 12.10 -8.45
C ALA A 10 23.28 11.20 -8.40
N ASN A 11 23.16 10.23 -9.32
CA ASN A 11 22.67 8.88 -8.96
C ASN A 11 22.79 7.88 -10.12
N THR A 12 23.96 7.23 -10.24
CA THR A 12 24.20 6.17 -11.24
C THR A 12 24.56 4.83 -10.60
N LYS A 13 23.99 4.48 -9.44
CA LYS A 13 24.01 3.10 -8.92
C LYS A 13 22.76 2.81 -8.07
N SER A 14 21.93 1.90 -8.58
CA SER A 14 20.64 1.48 -8.04
C SER A 14 20.77 0.60 -6.79
N GLU A 15 20.78 1.22 -5.62
CA GLU A 15 20.35 0.63 -4.34
C GLU A 15 19.56 1.71 -3.57
N SER A 16 18.66 2.40 -4.26
CA SER A 16 17.76 3.35 -3.60
C SER A 16 16.71 2.54 -2.86
N PHE A 17 16.77 2.50 -1.54
CA PHE A 17 15.69 1.98 -0.67
C PHE A 17 14.34 2.70 -0.87
N TYR A 18 14.30 3.73 -1.72
CA TYR A 18 13.17 4.62 -1.91
C TYR A 18 12.76 4.69 -3.38
N VAL A 19 11.45 4.61 -3.65
CA VAL A 19 10.89 4.75 -4.99
C VAL A 19 10.86 6.23 -5.36
N ALA A 20 11.69 6.63 -6.32
CA ALA A 20 11.73 7.99 -6.87
C ALA A 20 11.02 8.06 -8.23
N ASN A 21 10.69 9.29 -8.66
CA ASN A 21 10.16 9.55 -9.98
C ASN A 21 11.13 9.04 -11.06
N ARG A 22 10.59 8.30 -12.03
CA ARG A 22 11.34 7.85 -13.20
C ARG A 22 11.29 8.94 -14.29
N GLN A 23 12.35 9.02 -15.10
CA GLN A 23 12.34 9.89 -16.28
C GLN A 23 11.10 9.60 -17.15
N PRO A 24 10.42 10.62 -17.73
CA PRO A 24 10.83 12.03 -17.83
C PRO A 24 10.31 12.93 -16.70
N LEU A 25 9.75 12.37 -15.63
CA LEU A 25 9.21 13.17 -14.53
C LEU A 25 10.34 13.87 -13.76
N ALA A 26 10.09 15.12 -13.36
CA ALA A 26 11.02 15.88 -12.54
C ALA A 26 11.30 15.16 -11.20
N PRO A 27 12.52 15.24 -10.66
CA PRO A 27 12.83 14.67 -9.36
C PRO A 27 11.96 15.27 -8.25
N SER A 28 11.44 14.41 -7.36
CA SER A 28 10.71 14.88 -6.18
C SER A 28 11.68 15.48 -5.16
N ALA A 29 11.32 16.62 -4.56
CA ALA A 29 12.10 17.23 -3.47
C ALA A 29 12.13 16.36 -2.20
N PHE A 30 11.06 15.59 -1.97
CA PHE A 30 10.94 14.62 -0.89
C PHE A 30 10.48 13.28 -1.45
N ILE A 31 10.95 12.19 -0.85
CA ILE A 31 10.59 10.82 -1.25
C ILE A 31 9.82 10.17 -0.10
N LYS A 32 8.74 9.45 -0.43
CA LYS A 32 7.96 8.70 0.56
C LYS A 32 8.84 7.61 1.18
N LEU A 33 8.78 7.50 2.52
CA LEU A 33 9.44 6.42 3.23
C LEU A 33 8.78 5.06 2.90
N PRO A 34 9.54 3.96 2.84
CA PRO A 34 8.98 2.64 2.60
C PRO A 34 7.98 2.27 3.69
N ILE A 35 6.93 1.55 3.31
CA ILE A 35 5.99 1.00 4.29
C ILE A 35 6.77 0.11 5.28
N GLY A 36 6.44 0.20 6.57
CA GLY A 36 7.15 -0.53 7.64
C GLY A 36 8.49 0.08 8.10
N SER A 37 9.02 1.11 7.42
CA SER A 37 10.24 1.81 7.88
C SER A 37 10.04 2.59 9.19
N ILE A 38 8.80 2.97 9.49
CA ILE A 38 8.38 3.56 10.75
C ILE A 38 7.65 2.49 11.58
N LYS A 39 8.11 2.30 12.82
CA LYS A 39 7.45 1.39 13.78
C LYS A 39 6.61 2.20 14.77
N PRO A 40 5.27 2.09 14.72
CA PRO A 40 4.41 2.79 15.68
C PRO A 40 4.62 2.22 17.08
N LYS A 41 4.46 3.09 18.09
CA LYS A 41 4.54 2.74 19.52
C LYS A 41 3.44 3.46 20.30
N GLY A 42 3.20 3.01 21.53
CA GLY A 42 2.26 3.64 22.45
C GLY A 42 0.84 3.73 21.85
N TRP A 43 0.22 4.90 22.02
CA TRP A 43 -1.16 5.14 21.59
C TRP A 43 -1.40 4.82 20.10
N LEU A 44 -0.53 5.28 19.20
CA LEU A 44 -0.72 5.04 17.77
C LEU A 44 -0.70 3.56 17.42
N ARG A 45 0.23 2.80 18.02
CA ARG A 45 0.28 1.35 17.82
C ARG A 45 -1.03 0.70 18.27
N HIS A 46 -1.52 1.07 19.44
CA HIS A 46 -2.77 0.53 19.97
C HIS A 46 -3.97 0.85 19.08
N GLN A 47 -4.05 2.06 18.49
CA GLN A 47 -5.13 2.39 17.54
C GLN A 47 -5.07 1.53 16.28
N LEU A 48 -3.87 1.27 15.74
CA LEU A 48 -3.71 0.40 14.57
C LEU A 48 -4.07 -1.06 14.89
N GLU A 49 -3.70 -1.54 16.08
CA GLU A 49 -4.10 -2.88 16.55
C GLU A 49 -5.64 -2.98 16.66
N LEU A 50 -6.30 -1.97 17.23
CA LEU A 50 -7.77 -1.92 17.27
C LEU A 50 -8.42 -1.85 15.88
N GLU A 51 -7.80 -1.16 14.93
CA GLU A 51 -8.27 -1.14 13.54
C GLU A 51 -8.13 -2.52 12.87
N ALA A 52 -7.00 -3.20 13.11
CA ALA A 52 -6.69 -4.53 12.60
C ALA A 52 -7.57 -5.65 13.19
N ASP A 53 -8.00 -5.47 14.44
CA ASP A 53 -8.93 -6.37 15.15
C ASP A 53 -10.40 -5.94 15.00
N GLY A 54 -10.64 -4.78 14.37
CA GLY A 54 -11.96 -4.18 14.21
C GLY A 54 -12.52 -4.33 12.80
N MET A 55 -13.43 -3.42 12.42
CA MET A 55 -14.13 -3.48 11.14
C MET A 55 -13.18 -3.56 9.93
N THR A 56 -12.08 -2.80 9.91
CA THR A 56 -11.10 -2.82 8.82
C THR A 56 -10.47 -4.21 8.66
N GLY A 57 -10.16 -4.88 9.77
CA GLY A 57 -9.59 -6.23 9.82
C GLY A 57 -10.52 -7.35 9.39
N HIS A 58 -11.83 -7.09 9.41
CA HIS A 58 -12.90 -8.07 9.20
C HIS A 58 -13.84 -7.67 8.06
N LEU A 59 -13.43 -6.74 7.19
CA LEU A 59 -14.33 -6.18 6.18
C LEU A 59 -14.79 -7.25 5.18
N GLU A 60 -13.97 -8.27 4.91
CA GLU A 60 -14.37 -9.41 4.08
C GLU A 60 -15.48 -10.25 4.69
N GLU A 61 -15.63 -10.25 6.01
CA GLU A 61 -16.72 -10.97 6.69
C GLU A 61 -18.02 -10.18 6.57
N ILE A 62 -17.93 -8.85 6.68
CA ILE A 62 -19.05 -7.94 6.91
C ILE A 62 -19.58 -7.32 5.61
N SER A 63 -18.70 -6.90 4.71
CA SER A 63 -19.06 -6.19 3.48
C SER A 63 -19.37 -7.18 2.36
N LYS A 64 -20.50 -6.97 1.69
CA LYS A 64 -20.85 -7.71 0.46
C LYS A 64 -19.93 -7.36 -0.72
N TRP A 65 -19.25 -6.19 -0.67
CA TRP A 65 -18.39 -5.72 -1.75
C TRP A 65 -16.95 -6.22 -1.63
N CYS A 66 -16.53 -6.58 -0.41
CA CYS A 66 -15.21 -7.16 -0.13
C CYS A 66 -15.28 -8.69 -0.01
N LYS A 67 -16.10 -9.34 -0.85
CA LYS A 67 -16.12 -10.80 -0.98
C LYS A 67 -15.27 -11.19 -2.18
N PHE A 68 -14.27 -12.03 -1.99
CA PHE A 68 -13.39 -12.45 -3.08
C PHE A 68 -14.16 -13.18 -4.17
N GLU A 69 -15.09 -14.04 -3.76
CA GLU A 69 -16.02 -14.71 -4.65
C GLU A 69 -16.94 -13.68 -5.32
N ASP A 70 -17.10 -13.80 -6.65
CA ASP A 70 -17.92 -12.91 -7.47
C ASP A 70 -17.50 -11.42 -7.49
N SER A 71 -16.31 -11.07 -6.99
CA SER A 71 -15.76 -9.71 -7.14
C SER A 71 -15.26 -9.47 -8.55
N ALA A 72 -15.72 -8.37 -9.16
CA ALA A 72 -15.23 -7.93 -10.47
C ALA A 72 -13.75 -7.52 -10.42
N TRP A 73 -13.25 -7.10 -9.25
CA TRP A 73 -11.85 -6.76 -9.05
C TRP A 73 -10.94 -7.99 -8.91
N ALA A 74 -11.48 -9.14 -8.51
CA ALA A 74 -10.72 -10.39 -8.43
C ALA A 74 -10.80 -11.22 -9.72
N SER A 75 -11.61 -10.80 -10.71
CA SER A 75 -11.73 -11.50 -11.98
C SER A 75 -10.78 -10.94 -13.02
N SER A 76 -10.04 -11.84 -13.69
CA SER A 76 -9.10 -11.48 -14.77
C SER A 76 -9.75 -10.79 -15.97
N ASP A 77 -11.07 -10.92 -16.17
CA ASP A 77 -11.83 -10.28 -17.24
C ASP A 77 -12.67 -9.08 -16.76
N GLY A 78 -12.52 -8.70 -15.48
CA GLY A 78 -13.26 -7.60 -14.86
C GLY A 78 -14.75 -7.86 -14.65
N GLN A 79 -15.22 -9.10 -14.83
CA GLN A 79 -16.62 -9.47 -14.61
C GLN A 79 -16.85 -9.96 -13.19
N GLY A 80 -17.99 -9.59 -12.61
CA GLY A 80 -18.38 -10.02 -11.28
C GLY A 80 -19.66 -9.33 -10.83
N LYS A 81 -20.27 -9.84 -9.76
CA LYS A 81 -21.45 -9.23 -9.16
C LYS A 81 -21.10 -7.97 -8.36
N PHE A 82 -19.86 -7.88 -7.88
CA PHE A 82 -19.41 -6.82 -6.97
C PHE A 82 -18.22 -6.05 -7.56
N GLY A 83 -18.48 -4.88 -8.14
CA GLY A 83 -17.45 -4.02 -8.74
C GLY A 83 -17.35 -2.63 -8.11
N TRP A 84 -17.87 -2.45 -6.89
CA TRP A 84 -17.86 -1.14 -6.23
C TRP A 84 -16.47 -0.77 -5.69
N GLU A 85 -16.17 0.53 -5.64
CA GLU A 85 -14.84 1.06 -5.29
C GLU A 85 -14.48 0.87 -3.80
N GLU A 86 -15.39 0.36 -2.97
CA GLU A 86 -15.10 0.05 -1.56
C GLU A 86 -13.89 -0.87 -1.40
N LEU A 87 -13.78 -1.89 -2.27
CA LEU A 87 -12.67 -2.84 -2.23
C LEU A 87 -11.29 -2.17 -2.44
N PRO A 88 -11.01 -1.47 -3.57
CA PRO A 88 -9.70 -0.85 -3.76
C PRO A 88 -9.40 0.24 -2.71
N TYR A 89 -10.40 0.96 -2.21
CA TYR A 89 -10.19 1.94 -1.14
C TYR A 89 -9.81 1.28 0.18
N TRP A 90 -10.48 0.20 0.57
CA TRP A 90 -10.13 -0.58 1.74
C TRP A 90 -8.77 -1.24 1.59
N LEU A 91 -8.52 -1.95 0.48
CA LEU A 91 -7.30 -2.72 0.23
C LEU A 91 -6.04 -1.85 0.35
N LYS A 92 -6.10 -0.61 -0.14
CA LYS A 92 -4.99 0.35 -0.04
C LYS A 92 -4.56 0.60 1.41
N GLY A 93 -5.51 0.77 2.33
CA GLY A 93 -5.21 0.98 3.76
C GLY A 93 -4.91 -0.33 4.49
N TYR A 94 -5.67 -1.38 4.19
CA TYR A 94 -5.56 -2.70 4.79
C TYR A 94 -4.18 -3.32 4.58
N GLY A 95 -3.62 -3.26 3.36
CA GLY A 95 -2.27 -3.74 3.10
C GLY A 95 -1.20 -2.98 3.89
N ASP A 96 -1.27 -1.64 3.90
CA ASP A 96 -0.35 -0.79 4.67
C ASP A 96 -0.41 -1.11 6.17
N LEU A 97 -1.61 -1.34 6.71
CA LEU A 97 -1.84 -1.73 8.12
C LEU A 97 -1.12 -3.04 8.46
N GLY A 98 -1.26 -4.06 7.61
CA GLY A 98 -0.59 -5.35 7.78
C GLY A 98 0.93 -5.22 7.84
N TYR A 99 1.53 -4.48 6.90
CA TYR A 99 2.98 -4.26 6.89
C TYR A 99 3.49 -3.42 8.06
N VAL A 100 2.72 -2.41 8.50
CA VAL A 100 3.12 -1.57 9.65
C VAL A 100 3.08 -2.34 10.97
N LEU A 101 2.09 -3.21 11.14
CA LEU A 101 1.95 -4.05 12.35
C LEU A 101 2.77 -5.35 12.28
N ASN A 102 3.22 -5.75 11.09
CA ASN A 102 3.72 -7.10 10.80
C ASN A 102 2.67 -8.18 11.11
N ASP A 103 1.42 -7.92 10.75
CA ASP A 103 0.32 -8.88 10.86
C ASP A 103 0.28 -9.77 9.61
N GLU A 104 0.80 -11.00 9.73
CA GLU A 104 0.86 -11.98 8.64
C GLU A 104 -0.51 -12.39 8.09
N ARG A 105 -1.56 -12.34 8.92
CA ARG A 105 -2.93 -12.62 8.45
C ARG A 105 -3.37 -11.54 7.46
N ILE A 106 -3.20 -10.28 7.84
CA ILE A 106 -3.56 -9.14 6.98
C ILE A 106 -2.69 -9.11 5.72
N ILE A 107 -1.37 -9.32 5.85
CA ILE A 107 -0.45 -9.33 4.71
C ILE A 107 -0.84 -10.41 3.69
N LYS A 108 -1.12 -11.63 4.17
CA LYS A 108 -1.51 -12.74 3.28
C LYS A 108 -2.81 -12.44 2.55
N GLU A 109 -3.81 -11.91 3.25
CA GLU A 109 -5.11 -11.59 2.65
C GLU A 109 -5.00 -10.42 1.66
N ALA A 110 -4.28 -9.35 2.03
CA ALA A 110 -4.03 -8.24 1.12
C ALA A 110 -3.30 -8.69 -0.14
N ARG A 111 -2.32 -9.59 -0.03
CA ARG A 111 -1.61 -10.16 -1.19
C ARG A 111 -2.53 -10.93 -2.12
N LYS A 112 -3.43 -11.77 -1.58
CA LYS A 112 -4.41 -12.51 -2.38
C LYS A 112 -5.24 -11.56 -3.26
N TRP A 113 -5.63 -10.40 -2.75
CA TRP A 113 -6.31 -9.37 -3.55
C TRP A 113 -5.39 -8.65 -4.54
N ILE A 114 -4.21 -8.21 -4.09
CA ILE A 114 -3.24 -7.48 -4.93
C ILE A 114 -2.79 -8.32 -6.12
N ASP A 115 -2.57 -9.62 -5.91
CA ASP A 115 -2.09 -10.55 -6.95
C ASP A 115 -3.21 -10.91 -7.96
N ALA A 116 -4.48 -10.63 -7.65
CA ALA A 116 -5.62 -10.88 -8.52
C ALA A 116 -5.97 -9.69 -9.44
N VAL A 117 -5.45 -8.49 -9.15
CA VAL A 117 -5.71 -7.23 -9.88
C VAL A 117 -4.66 -6.96 -10.97
#